data_AF-A0A2V5QTH9-F1
#
_entry.id   AF-A0A2V5QTH9-F1
#
_cell.length_a   1.000
_cell.length_b   1.000
_cell.length_c   1.000
_cell.angle_alpha   90.00
_cell.angle_beta   90.00
_cell.angle_gamma   90.00
#
_symmetry.space_group_name_H-M   'P 1'
#
loop_
_entity.id
_entity.type
_entity.pdbx_description
1 polymer ?
#
loop_
_entity_poly.entity_id
_entity_poly.type
_entity_poly.pdbx_seq_one_letter_code
_entity_poly.pdbx_strand_id
1 'polypeptide(L)'
;NGYVKSTQMSCVDGSSSLGNELERLTGASKARATAVALHDLEIGFRFSLRGDRWFHGASTIKVAVLLAIFRAADQGRVRLDHSLHV
;
A
#
# COMPACT_ATOMS: atom_id res chain seq x y z
N ASN A 1 6.10 40.67 -13.75
CA ASN A 1 5.30 39.73 -14.56
C ASN A 1 5.80 38.31 -14.29
N GLY A 2 5.00 37.47 -13.65
CA GLY A 2 5.15 36.00 -13.64
C GLY A 2 6.18 35.36 -12.70
N TYR A 3 5.87 35.27 -11.40
CA TYR A 3 6.47 34.23 -10.54
C TYR A 3 5.69 32.93 -10.70
N VAL A 4 6.32 31.90 -11.26
CA VAL A 4 5.76 30.56 -11.40
C VAL A 4 5.76 29.87 -10.03
N LYS A 5 4.60 29.82 -9.38
CA LYS A 5 4.35 29.00 -8.17
C LYS A 5 4.21 27.54 -8.63
N SER A 6 5.34 26.85 -8.73
CA SER A 6 5.44 25.47 -9.19
C SER A 6 4.86 24.48 -8.16
N THR A 7 3.78 23.79 -8.56
CA THR A 7 3.37 22.39 -8.30
C THR A 7 3.35 21.78 -6.88
N GLN A 8 3.99 22.36 -5.87
CA GLN A 8 4.08 21.77 -4.53
C GLN A 8 2.82 22.00 -3.67
N MET A 9 1.92 22.89 -4.07
CA MET A 9 0.74 23.25 -3.28
C MET A 9 -0.42 22.26 -3.45
N SER A 10 -0.59 21.65 -4.63
CA SER A 10 -1.72 20.74 -4.90
C SER A 10 -1.60 19.38 -4.20
N CYS A 11 -0.38 18.84 -4.03
CA CYS A 11 -0.17 17.55 -3.38
C CYS A 11 -0.30 17.61 -1.85
N VAL A 12 0.03 18.76 -1.25
CA VAL A 12 -0.13 19.01 0.19
C VAL A 12 -1.62 19.19 0.54
N ASP A 13 -2.36 19.93 -0.29
CA ASP A 13 -3.81 20.10 -0.15
C ASP A 13 -4.56 18.77 -0.39
N GLY A 14 -4.11 17.96 -1.35
CA GLY A 14 -4.63 16.61 -1.61
C GLY A 14 -4.38 15.65 -0.45
N SER A 15 -3.20 15.71 0.19
CA SER A 15 -2.86 14.84 1.32
C SER A 15 -3.70 15.15 2.56
N SER A 16 -3.92 16.43 2.84
CA SER A 16 -4.70 16.87 4.01
C SER A 16 -6.20 16.58 3.85
N SER A 17 -6.77 16.81 2.66
CA SER A 17 -8.16 16.44 2.37
C SER A 17 -8.40 14.93 2.41
N LEU A 18 -7.50 14.12 1.83
CA LEU A 18 -7.56 12.65 1.91
C LEU A 18 -7.41 12.14 3.35
N GLY A 19 -6.50 12.73 4.13
CA GLY A 19 -6.32 12.40 5.55
C GLY A 19 -7.58 12.62 6.37
N ASN A 20 -8.21 13.80 6.23
CA ASN A 20 -9.44 14.14 6.94
C ASN A 20 -10.59 13.19 6.59
N GLU A 21 -10.74 12.85 5.31
CA GLU A 21 -11.79 11.93 4.87
C GLU A 21 -11.56 10.51 5.41
N LEU A 22 -10.32 10.02 5.41
CA LEU A 22 -9.99 8.72 5.98
C LEU A 22 -10.19 8.66 7.50
N GLU A 23 -9.94 9.75 8.24
CA GLU A 23 -10.25 9.81 9.67
C GLU A 23 -11.76 9.86 9.91
N ARG A 24 -12.52 10.59 9.08
CA ARG A 24 -13.99 10.57 9.10
C ARG A 24 -14.54 9.16 8.87
N LEU A 25 -14.05 8.47 7.85
CA LEU A 25 -14.42 7.08 7.54
C LEU A 25 -14.00 6.12 8.66
N THR A 26 -12.83 6.32 9.25
CA THR A 26 -12.36 5.53 10.39
C THR A 26 -13.30 5.68 11.59
N GLY A 27 -13.67 6.91 11.95
CA GLY A 27 -14.60 7.19 13.04
C GLY A 27 -16.03 6.68 12.81
N ALA A 28 -16.47 6.63 11.55
CA ALA A 28 -17.77 6.05 11.17
C ALA A 28 -17.75 4.51 11.08
N SER A 29 -16.57 3.89 11.10
CA SER A 29 -16.41 2.44 10.98
C SER A 29 -16.52 1.72 12.34
N LYS A 30 -16.77 0.41 12.30
CA LYS A 30 -16.62 -0.48 13.48
C LYS A 30 -15.20 -1.07 13.59
N ALA A 31 -14.25 -0.57 12.80
CA ALA A 31 -12.90 -1.10 12.79
C ALA A 31 -12.19 -0.72 14.10
N ARG A 32 -11.53 -1.68 14.75
CA ARG A 32 -10.65 -1.41 15.89
C ARG A 32 -9.47 -0.50 15.50
N ALA A 33 -9.12 -0.51 14.21
CA ALA A 33 -7.94 0.12 13.67
C ALA A 33 -8.06 0.23 12.15
N THR A 34 -7.64 1.37 11.59
CA THR A 34 -7.52 1.58 10.15
C THR A 34 -6.14 2.15 9.84
N ALA A 35 -5.50 1.67 8.78
CA ALA A 35 -4.28 2.22 8.23
C ALA A 35 -4.34 2.19 6.70
N VAL A 36 -3.70 3.16 6.07
CA VAL A 36 -3.63 3.29 4.60
C VAL A 36 -2.23 3.75 4.23
N ALA A 37 -1.63 3.11 3.24
CA ALA A 37 -0.44 3.58 2.56
C ALA A 37 -0.71 3.59 1.05
N LEU A 38 -0.38 4.71 0.40
CA LEU A 38 -0.55 4.89 -1.03
C LEU A 38 0.74 5.46 -1.61
N HIS A 39 1.16 4.87 -2.73
CA HIS A 39 2.29 5.36 -3.52
C HIS A 39 1.88 5.38 -4.98
N ASP A 40 1.80 6.58 -5.52
CA ASP A 40 1.62 6.82 -6.95
C ASP A 40 3.00 6.81 -7.61
N LEU A 41 3.21 5.86 -8.52
CA LEU A 41 4.49 5.68 -9.21
C LEU A 41 4.67 6.62 -10.41
N GLU A 42 3.59 7.22 -10.92
CA GLU A 42 3.65 8.12 -12.08
C GLU A 42 4.14 9.51 -11.65
N ILE A 43 3.56 10.04 -10.58
CA ILE A 43 3.86 11.40 -10.09
C ILE A 43 4.68 11.44 -8.80
N GLY A 44 5.02 10.27 -8.24
CA GLY A 44 5.79 10.15 -7.00
C GLY A 44 5.04 10.56 -5.73
N PHE A 45 3.71 10.74 -5.82
CA PHE A 45 2.88 11.09 -4.68
C PHE A 45 2.86 9.95 -3.65
N ARG A 46 3.02 10.31 -2.37
CA ARG A 46 3.00 9.37 -1.26
C ARG A 46 2.07 9.87 -0.18
N PHE A 47 1.25 8.96 0.35
CA PHE A 47 0.36 9.22 1.46
C PHE A 47 0.43 8.06 2.45
N SER A 48 0.49 8.39 3.75
CA SER A 48 0.47 7.39 4.82
C SER A 48 -0.42 7.88 5.97
N LEU A 49 -1.45 7.10 6.27
CA LEU A 49 -2.22 7.18 7.50
C LEU A 49 -1.91 5.93 8.31
N ARG A 50 -1.03 6.06 9.31
CA ARG A 50 -0.61 4.94 10.17
C ARG A 50 -0.07 3.73 9.37
N GLY A 51 0.52 3.96 8.20
CA GLY A 51 0.92 2.90 7.26
C GLY A 51 1.94 1.90 7.79
N ASP A 52 2.78 2.31 8.76
CA ASP A 52 3.80 1.45 9.38
C ASP A 52 3.30 0.66 10.59
N ARG A 53 2.01 0.77 10.92
CA ARG A 53 1.41 0.00 12.00
C ARG A 53 1.29 -1.47 11.59
N TRP A 54 1.55 -2.37 12.53
CA TRP A 54 1.39 -3.80 12.34
C TRP A 54 -0.10 -4.21 12.32
N PHE A 55 -0.45 -5.06 11.34
CA PHE A 55 -1.75 -5.72 11.22
C PHE A 55 -1.57 -7.22 10.99
N HIS A 56 -2.61 -8.00 11.30
CA HIS A 56 -2.65 -9.40 10.92
C HIS A 56 -2.72 -9.50 9.38
N GLY A 57 -1.78 -10.24 8.78
CA GLY A 57 -1.69 -10.37 7.32
C GLY A 57 -2.85 -11.12 6.68
N ALA A 58 -3.63 -11.91 7.42
CA ALA A 58 -4.74 -12.70 6.88
C ALA A 58 -4.34 -13.41 5.57
N SER A 59 -5.18 -13.35 4.52
CA SER A 59 -4.81 -13.85 3.20
C SER A 59 -3.94 -12.90 2.36
N THR A 60 -3.63 -11.67 2.80
CA THR A 60 -2.75 -10.75 2.05
C THR A 60 -1.29 -11.20 2.08
N ILE A 61 -0.88 -11.97 3.10
CA ILE A 61 0.45 -12.62 3.19
C ILE A 61 0.77 -13.48 1.96
N LYS A 62 -0.26 -14.01 1.28
CA LYS A 62 -0.10 -14.87 0.10
C LYS A 62 0.68 -14.19 -1.03
N VAL A 63 0.65 -12.86 -1.14
CA VAL A 63 1.45 -12.12 -2.13
C VAL A 63 2.96 -12.28 -1.85
N ALA A 64 3.37 -12.14 -0.59
CA ALA A 64 4.76 -12.34 -0.19
C ALA A 64 5.19 -13.81 -0.35
N VAL A 65 4.29 -14.75 -0.02
CA VAL A 65 4.52 -16.19 -0.25
C VAL A 65 4.70 -16.47 -1.75
N LEU A 66 3.83 -15.92 -2.60
CA LEU A 66 3.90 -16.12 -4.05
C LEU A 66 5.20 -15.56 -4.63
N LEU A 67 5.64 -14.38 -4.19
CA LEU A 67 6.95 -13.82 -4.55
C LEU A 67 8.10 -14.77 -4.18
N ALA A 68 8.05 -15.37 -2.99
CA ALA A 68 9.07 -16.33 -2.54
C ALA A 68 9.07 -17.61 -3.38
N ILE A 69 7.90 -18.11 -3.79
CA ILE A 69 7.77 -19.28 -4.66
C ILE A 69 8.31 -19.00 -6.06
N PHE A 70 7.95 -17.87 -6.69
CA PHE A 70 8.52 -17.51 -7.99
C PHE A 70 10.03 -17.34 -7.92
N ARG A 71 10.57 -16.71 -6.87
CA ARG A 71 12.02 -16.63 -6.66
C ARG A 71 12.66 -18.02 -6.52
N ALA A 72 12.00 -18.96 -5.86
CA ALA A 72 12.49 -20.34 -5.76
C ALA A 72 12.45 -21.05 -7.12
N ALA A 73 11.45 -20.77 -7.94
CA ALA A 73 11.35 -21.31 -9.31
C ALA A 73 12.43 -20.73 -10.22
N ASP A 74 12.67 -19.42 -10.19
CA ASP A 74 13.76 -18.75 -10.93
C ASP A 74 15.14 -19.32 -10.57
N GLN A 75 15.31 -19.76 -9.32
CA GLN A 75 16.52 -20.38 -8.81
C GLN A 75 16.60 -21.90 -9.08
N GLY A 76 15.62 -22.47 -9.77
CA GLY A 76 15.55 -23.91 -10.05
C GLY A 76 15.32 -24.80 -8.82
N ARG A 77 14.91 -24.23 -7.68
CA ARG A 77 14.67 -24.98 -6.43
C ARG A 77 13.31 -25.68 -6.41
N VAL A 78 12.35 -25.16 -7.16
CA VAL A 78 11.01 -25.73 -7.35
C VAL A 78 10.59 -25.56 -8.80
N ARG A 79 9.65 -26.38 -9.28
CA ARG A 79 8.93 -26.12 -10.53
C ARG A 79 7.48 -25.77 -10.22
N LEU A 80 6.91 -24.87 -11.01
CA LEU A 80 5.54 -24.39 -10.80
C LEU A 80 4.48 -25.47 -11.10
N ASP A 81 4.86 -26.53 -11.82
CA ASP A 81 4.04 -27.68 -12.14
C ASP A 81 4.24 -28.87 -11.18
N HIS A 82 4.99 -28.69 -10.08
CA HIS A 82 5.09 -29.71 -9.05
C HIS A 82 3.73 -29.95 -8.38
N SER A 83 3.28 -31.20 -8.39
CA SER A 83 2.19 -31.64 -7.55
C SER A 83 2.56 -31.47 -6.08
N LEU A 84 1.65 -30.86 -5.31
CA LEU A 84 1.71 -30.84 -3.87
C LEU A 84 0.84 -31.98 -3.34
N HIS A 85 1.37 -32.76 -2.40
CA HIS A 85 0.57 -33.73 -1.66
C HIS A 85 -0.28 -32.99 -0.62
N VAL A 86 -1.56 -33.39 -0.49
CA VAL A 86 -2.49 -32.89 0.51
C VAL A 86 -2.89 -33.98 1.49
#